data_AF-A0A397FQE8-F1
#
_entry.id   AF-A0A397FQE8-F1
#
_cell.length_a   1.000
_cell.length_b   1.000
_cell.length_c   1.000
_cell.angle_alpha   90.00
_cell.angle_beta   90.00
_cell.angle_gamma   90.00
#
_symmetry.space_group_name_H-M   'P 1'
#
loop_
_entity.id
_entity.type
_entity.pdbx_description
1 polymer ?
#
loop_
_entity_poly.entity_id
_entity_poly.type
_entity_poly.pdbx_seq_one_letter_code
_entity_poly.pdbx_strand_id
1 'polypeptide(L)'
;MVSSSPTQFKKESRKFKIEVEIKDKKNGQITKLTKEEEIELEFNDGSPHSHRKPVEKEKIIKINQNGKNYNLNFTVERVRKGWLKDTPLNYSVKSMTDDFVVISQKVTCPQWRSGGFIAIGVAVLLLIGGMLAFIFQRKRKTSSAS
;
A
#
# COMPACT_ATOMS: atom_id res chain seq x y z
N MET A 1 26.95 26.33 21.08
CA MET A 1 26.21 25.11 21.45
C MET A 1 25.25 24.78 20.33
N VAL A 2 25.52 23.73 19.55
CA VAL A 2 24.60 23.28 18.50
C VAL A 2 23.49 22.53 19.20
N SER A 3 22.30 23.15 19.31
CA SER A 3 21.12 22.45 19.78
C SER A 3 20.79 21.35 18.77
N SER A 4 21.11 20.10 19.08
CA SER A 4 20.60 18.96 18.33
C SER A 4 19.09 18.96 18.50
N SER A 5 18.37 19.43 17.49
CA SER A 5 16.92 19.28 17.44
C SER A 5 16.58 17.80 17.64
N PRO A 6 15.60 17.47 18.50
CA PRO A 6 15.24 16.08 18.75
C PRO A 6 14.87 15.45 17.40
N THR A 7 15.53 14.32 17.09
CA THR A 7 15.26 13.58 15.86
C THR A 7 13.82 13.09 15.94
N GLN A 8 12.92 13.70 15.16
CA GLN A 8 11.53 13.31 15.13
C GLN A 8 11.39 12.06 14.26
N PHE A 9 10.96 10.97 14.87
CA PHE A 9 10.62 9.75 14.16
C PHE A 9 9.12 9.74 13.89
N LYS A 10 8.76 9.39 12.66
CA LYS A 10 7.38 9.15 12.24
C LYS A 10 7.20 7.66 12.02
N LYS A 11 6.17 7.11 12.65
CA LYS A 11 5.73 5.72 12.49
C LYS A 11 4.49 5.69 11.61
N GLU A 12 4.47 4.83 10.59
CA GLU A 12 3.35 4.64 9.69
C GLU A 12 3.12 3.15 9.43
N SER A 13 1.94 2.65 9.84
CA SER A 13 1.52 1.28 9.52
C SER A 13 0.96 1.19 8.11
N ARG A 14 1.41 0.19 7.36
CA ARG A 14 0.92 -0.12 6.03
C ARG A 14 0.68 -1.60 5.82
N LYS A 15 -0.43 -1.91 5.17
CA LYS A 15 -0.72 -3.25 4.67
C LYS A 15 0.04 -3.50 3.38
N PHE A 16 0.70 -4.64 3.32
CA PHE A 16 1.42 -5.15 2.16
C PHE A 16 0.84 -6.49 1.75
N LYS A 17 0.54 -6.63 0.47
CA LYS A 17 0.28 -7.93 -0.15
C LYS A 17 1.55 -8.41 -0.81
N ILE A 18 2.11 -9.49 -0.26
CA ILE A 18 3.41 -10.03 -0.65
C ILE A 18 3.16 -11.35 -1.36
N GLU A 19 3.46 -11.36 -2.66
CA GLU A 19 3.43 -12.53 -3.51
C GLU A 19 4.86 -12.92 -3.85
N VAL A 20 5.28 -14.13 -3.52
CA VAL A 20 6.60 -14.64 -3.90
C VAL A 20 6.48 -15.99 -4.58
N GLU A 21 7.32 -16.22 -5.57
CA GLU A 21 7.52 -17.54 -6.15
C GLU A 21 8.83 -18.09 -5.62
N ILE A 22 8.75 -19.27 -5.02
CA ILE A 22 9.90 -19.98 -4.47
C ILE A 22 10.15 -21.25 -5.27
N LYS A 23 11.41 -21.59 -5.43
CA LYS A 23 11.86 -22.87 -5.98
C LYS A 23 12.50 -23.68 -4.87
N ASP A 24 11.92 -24.82 -4.53
CA ASP A 24 12.48 -25.77 -3.56
C ASP A 24 13.74 -26.41 -4.17
N LYS A 25 14.86 -26.39 -3.43
CA LYS A 25 16.14 -26.89 -3.93
C LYS A 25 16.18 -28.42 -4.02
N LYS A 26 15.36 -29.13 -3.24
CA LYS A 26 15.39 -30.61 -3.17
C LYS A 26 14.69 -31.26 -4.36
N ASN A 27 13.53 -30.74 -4.74
CA ASN A 27 12.70 -31.31 -5.81
C ASN A 27 12.55 -30.39 -7.03
N GLY A 28 13.10 -29.17 -6.98
CA GLY A 28 12.98 -28.19 -8.06
C GLY A 28 11.57 -27.60 -8.23
N GLN A 29 10.63 -27.94 -7.36
CA GLN A 29 9.23 -27.52 -7.46
C GLN A 29 9.09 -26.02 -7.23
N ILE A 30 8.33 -25.37 -8.10
CA ILE A 30 7.99 -23.95 -7.97
C ILE A 30 6.65 -23.82 -7.25
N THR A 31 6.62 -23.04 -6.19
CA THR A 31 5.42 -22.76 -5.40
C THR A 31 5.21 -21.26 -5.30
N LYS A 32 3.97 -20.81 -5.55
CA LYS A 32 3.59 -19.41 -5.34
C LYS A 32 2.99 -19.25 -3.95
N LEU A 33 3.63 -18.42 -3.14
CA LEU A 33 3.21 -18.03 -1.79
C LEU A 33 2.59 -16.64 -1.85
N THR A 34 1.52 -16.43 -1.09
CA THR A 34 0.89 -15.10 -0.96
C THR A 34 0.50 -14.87 0.49
N LYS A 35 0.83 -13.69 1.02
CA LYS A 35 0.42 -13.27 2.35
C LYS A 35 0.16 -11.77 2.39
N GLU A 36 -0.87 -11.38 3.14
CA GLU A 36 -1.12 -10.00 3.50
C GLU A 36 -0.64 -9.76 4.93
N GLU A 37 0.19 -8.74 5.13
CA GLU A 37 0.75 -8.40 6.43
C GLU A 37 0.76 -6.89 6.61
N GLU A 38 0.46 -6.44 7.83
CA GLU A 38 0.59 -5.04 8.22
C GLU A 38 1.96 -4.81 8.85
N ILE A 39 2.72 -3.89 8.26
CA ILE A 39 4.10 -3.59 8.64
C ILE A 39 4.15 -2.13 9.06
N GLU A 40 4.65 -1.89 10.26
CA GLU A 40 4.93 -0.55 10.78
C GLU A 40 6.28 -0.10 10.25
N LEU A 41 6.29 1.07 9.60
CA LEU A 41 7.50 1.69 9.07
C LEU A 41 7.86 2.89 9.93
N GLU A 42 9.07 2.89 10.47
CA GLU A 42 9.63 4.02 11.22
C GLU A 42 10.66 4.76 10.37
N PHE A 43 10.54 6.08 10.25
CA PHE A 43 11.47 6.91 9.48
C PHE A 43 11.71 8.28 10.12
N ASN A 44 12.91 8.83 9.89
CA ASN A 44 13.30 10.14 10.39
C ASN A 44 12.61 11.26 9.59
N ASP A 45 11.75 12.03 10.26
CA ASP A 45 10.90 13.06 9.65
C ASP A 45 11.69 14.33 9.30
N GLY A 46 12.83 14.57 9.97
CA GLY A 46 13.68 15.75 9.82
C GLY A 46 14.58 15.77 8.57
N SER A 47 14.50 14.74 7.70
CA SER A 47 15.34 14.71 6.50
C SER A 47 14.78 15.62 5.39
N PRO A 48 15.58 16.54 4.82
CA PRO A 48 15.14 17.45 3.75
C PRO A 48 14.96 16.74 2.40
N HIS A 49 15.14 15.41 2.35
CA HIS A 49 15.19 14.64 1.13
C HIS A 49 13.82 14.06 0.78
N SER A 50 13.50 14.02 -0.52
CA SER A 50 12.29 13.38 -1.06
C SER A 50 12.23 11.87 -0.78
N HIS A 51 13.38 11.27 -0.46
CA HIS A 51 13.53 9.87 -0.11
C HIS A 51 14.06 9.71 1.32
N ARG A 52 13.39 8.85 2.09
CA ARG A 52 13.71 8.51 3.47
C ARG A 52 14.20 7.06 3.54
N LYS A 53 15.17 6.81 4.41
CA LYS A 53 15.59 5.46 4.78
C LYS A 53 14.85 5.06 6.06
N PRO A 54 14.15 3.92 6.08
CA PRO A 54 13.51 3.44 7.30
C PRO A 54 14.57 3.02 8.34
N VAL A 55 14.23 3.20 9.62
CA VAL A 55 15.06 2.88 10.78
C VAL A 55 15.04 1.37 11.03
N GLU A 56 13.84 0.78 11.13
CA GLU A 56 13.65 -0.66 11.07
C GLU A 56 13.50 -1.12 9.64
N LYS A 57 14.48 -1.89 9.18
CA LYS A 57 14.59 -2.31 7.78
C LYS A 57 13.94 -3.65 7.52
N GLU A 58 13.78 -4.51 8.52
CA GLU A 58 13.58 -5.94 8.31
C GLU A 58 12.42 -6.51 9.14
N LYS A 59 11.54 -7.28 8.49
CA LYS A 59 10.44 -7.99 9.12
C LYS A 59 10.43 -9.44 8.66
N ILE A 60 10.36 -10.37 9.60
CA ILE A 60 10.22 -11.80 9.29
C ILE A 60 8.76 -12.11 9.00
N ILE A 61 8.51 -12.64 7.81
CA ILE A 61 7.21 -13.07 7.31
C ILE A 61 7.16 -14.58 7.32
N LYS A 62 6.25 -15.13 8.10
CA LYS A 62 6.00 -16.58 8.17
C LYS A 62 4.78 -16.93 7.34
N ILE A 63 4.93 -17.80 6.35
CA ILE A 63 3.85 -18.29 5.49
C ILE A 63 3.75 -19.81 5.69
N ASN A 64 2.60 -20.31 6.14
CA ASN A 64 2.35 -21.75 6.21
C ASN A 64 1.50 -22.16 4.99
N GLN A 65 2.03 -23.04 4.14
CA GLN A 65 1.31 -23.60 3.01
C GLN A 65 1.62 -25.08 2.90
N ASN A 66 0.57 -25.91 2.80
CA ASN A 66 0.66 -27.37 2.69
C ASN A 66 1.50 -28.01 3.83
N GLY A 67 1.38 -27.47 5.06
CA GLY A 67 2.11 -27.97 6.23
C GLY A 67 3.60 -27.60 6.27
N LYS A 68 4.11 -26.90 5.25
CA LYS A 68 5.48 -26.34 5.24
C LYS A 68 5.44 -24.88 5.71
N ASN A 69 6.36 -24.53 6.60
CA ASN A 69 6.57 -23.15 7.06
C ASN A 69 7.69 -22.49 6.27
N TYR A 70 7.36 -21.41 5.57
CA TYR A 70 8.29 -20.59 4.81
C TYR A 70 8.58 -19.31 5.60
N ASN A 71 9.84 -19.11 5.97
CA ASN A 71 10.31 -17.92 6.66
C ASN A 71 11.04 -17.02 5.66
N LEU A 72 10.48 -15.83 5.45
CA LEU A 72 10.99 -14.84 4.50
C LEU A 72 11.39 -13.58 5.26
N ASN A 73 12.55 -13.01 4.94
CA ASN A 73 12.93 -11.69 5.41
C ASN A 73 12.44 -10.64 4.42
N PHE A 74 11.55 -9.76 4.86
CA PHE A 74 11.04 -8.64 4.10
C PHE A 74 11.75 -7.36 4.50
N THR A 75 12.31 -6.66 3.52
CA THR A 75 13.06 -5.44 3.71
C THR A 75 12.49 -4.29 2.91
N VAL A 76 12.31 -3.13 3.54
CA VAL A 76 12.00 -1.87 2.83
C VAL A 76 13.27 -1.03 2.76
N GLU A 77 13.76 -0.74 1.57
CA GLU A 77 15.03 -0.01 1.41
C GLU A 77 14.83 1.51 1.33
N ARG A 78 13.74 1.95 0.69
CA ARG A 78 13.49 3.37 0.41
C ARG A 78 12.00 3.68 0.48
N VAL A 79 11.69 4.81 1.10
CA VAL A 79 10.34 5.37 1.14
C VAL A 79 10.39 6.76 0.52
N ARG A 80 9.44 7.06 -0.37
CA ARG A 80 9.25 8.39 -0.95
C ARG A 80 8.25 9.17 -0.12
N LYS A 81 8.61 10.39 0.26
CA LYS A 81 7.69 11.29 0.96
C LYS A 81 6.47 11.58 0.10
N GLY A 82 5.28 11.31 0.63
CA GLY A 82 4.02 11.67 0.00
C GLY A 82 3.41 12.88 0.70
N TRP A 83 2.46 13.54 0.04
CA TRP A 83 1.69 14.63 0.68
C TRP A 83 0.75 14.13 1.78
N LEU A 84 0.22 12.91 1.62
CA LEU A 84 -0.71 12.29 2.57
C LEU A 84 -0.05 11.13 3.34
N LYS A 85 0.64 10.25 2.62
CA LYS A 85 1.29 9.05 3.17
C LYS A 85 2.54 8.72 2.37
N ASP A 86 3.57 8.21 3.04
CA ASP A 86 4.87 7.99 2.42
C ASP A 86 4.87 6.65 1.65
N THR A 87 5.22 6.68 0.36
CA THR A 87 5.11 5.52 -0.53
C THR A 87 6.41 4.72 -0.51
N PRO A 88 6.41 3.45 -0.10
CA PRO A 88 7.61 2.64 -0.17
C PRO A 88 7.87 2.26 -1.64
N LEU A 89 9.12 2.41 -2.08
CA LEU A 89 9.52 2.27 -3.48
C LEU A 89 10.30 0.99 -3.74
N ASN A 90 11.15 0.58 -2.78
CA ASN A 90 12.03 -0.55 -2.93
C ASN A 90 11.77 -1.58 -1.83
N TYR A 91 11.51 -2.81 -2.26
CA TYR A 91 11.26 -3.96 -1.38
C TYR A 91 12.20 -5.10 -1.77
N SER A 92 12.68 -5.83 -0.78
CA SER A 92 13.39 -7.09 -0.99
C SER A 92 12.75 -8.17 -0.13
N VAL A 93 12.54 -9.35 -0.70
CA VAL A 93 12.12 -10.54 0.03
C VAL A 93 13.16 -11.61 -0.19
N LYS A 94 13.80 -12.04 0.90
CA LYS A 94 14.84 -13.08 0.88
C LYS A 94 14.38 -14.30 1.66
N SER A 95 14.80 -15.48 1.21
CA SER A 95 14.66 -16.68 2.05
C SER A 95 15.55 -16.55 3.28
N MET A 96 15.05 -16.96 4.43
CA MET A 96 15.87 -17.12 5.64
C MET A 96 16.51 -18.50 5.75
N THR A 97 16.08 -19.47 4.94
CA THR A 97 16.57 -20.85 4.98
C THR A 97 17.15 -21.26 3.63
N ASP A 98 18.10 -22.20 3.67
CA ASP A 98 18.74 -22.70 2.46
C ASP A 98 17.91 -23.72 1.68
N ASP A 99 16.75 -24.13 2.17
CA ASP A 99 15.92 -25.16 1.54
C ASP A 99 15.28 -24.70 0.22
N PHE A 100 15.09 -23.39 0.03
CA PHE A 100 14.44 -22.82 -1.14
C PHE A 100 15.04 -21.49 -1.56
N VAL A 101 14.79 -21.08 -2.79
CA VAL A 101 15.23 -19.81 -3.36
C VAL A 101 14.02 -19.01 -3.83
N VAL A 102 13.96 -17.72 -3.49
CA VAL A 102 12.97 -16.80 -4.05
C VAL A 102 13.41 -16.46 -5.47
N ILE A 103 12.60 -16.84 -6.46
CA ILE A 103 12.89 -16.60 -7.89
C ILE A 103 12.13 -15.38 -8.44
N SER A 104 10.99 -15.05 -7.83
CA SER A 104 10.19 -13.88 -8.19
C SER A 104 9.52 -13.31 -6.95
N GLN A 105 9.38 -11.99 -6.93
CA GLN A 105 8.71 -11.25 -5.87
C GLN A 105 7.83 -10.15 -6.45
N LYS A 106 6.63 -10.00 -5.88
CA LYS A 106 5.70 -8.93 -6.17
C LYS A 106 5.10 -8.44 -4.87
N VAL A 107 5.40 -7.20 -4.51
CA VAL A 107 4.87 -6.54 -3.32
C VAL A 107 3.92 -5.44 -3.77
N THR A 108 2.67 -5.52 -3.33
CA THR A 108 1.63 -4.55 -3.67
C THR A 108 1.11 -3.90 -2.39
N CYS A 109 1.01 -2.58 -2.38
CA CYS A 109 0.25 -1.87 -1.35
C CYS A 109 -1.21 -1.79 -1.82
N PRO A 110 -2.17 -2.51 -1.22
CA PRO A 110 -3.58 -2.36 -1.57
C PRO A 110 -4.00 -0.90 -1.39
N GLN A 111 -4.27 -0.22 -2.51
CA GLN A 111 -4.76 1.15 -2.51
C GLN A 111 -6.27 1.12 -2.28
N TRP A 112 -6.72 1.58 -1.11
CA TRP A 112 -8.14 1.73 -0.74
C TRP A 112 -8.91 2.78 -1.60
N ARG A 113 -8.28 3.31 -2.65
CA ARG A 113 -8.78 4.49 -3.37
C ARG A 113 -9.88 4.18 -4.40
N SER A 114 -10.07 2.94 -4.82
CA SER A 114 -11.04 2.62 -5.88
C SER A 114 -12.50 2.92 -5.49
N GLY A 115 -12.91 2.61 -4.25
CA GLY A 115 -14.29 2.82 -3.81
C GLY A 115 -14.70 4.29 -3.66
N GLY A 116 -13.77 5.15 -3.22
CA GLY A 116 -14.04 6.57 -3.01
C GLY A 116 -14.32 7.35 -4.29
N PHE A 117 -13.60 7.04 -5.38
CA PHE A 117 -13.84 7.70 -6.68
C PHE A 117 -15.19 7.33 -7.28
N ILE A 118 -15.65 6.08 -7.08
CA ILE A 118 -16.97 5.64 -7.54
C ILE A 118 -18.05 6.39 -6.77
N ALA A 119 -17.94 6.48 -5.44
CA ALA A 119 -18.90 7.21 -4.60
C ALA A 119 -18.99 8.71 -4.96
N ILE A 120 -17.83 9.36 -5.20
CA ILE A 120 -17.78 10.75 -5.67
C ILE A 120 -18.43 10.89 -7.05
N GLY A 121 -18.13 9.98 -7.98
CA GLY A 121 -18.73 9.98 -9.32
C GLY A 121 -20.25 9.86 -9.29
N VAL A 122 -20.79 8.96 -8.46
CA VAL A 122 -22.23 8.78 -8.27
C VAL A 122 -22.87 10.02 -7.64
N ALA A 123 -22.24 10.61 -6.62
CA ALA A 123 -22.74 11.83 -5.99
C ALA A 123 -22.83 13.01 -6.97
N VAL A 124 -21.81 13.19 -7.82
CA VAL A 124 -21.80 14.24 -8.86
C VAL A 124 -22.91 14.01 -9.88
N LEU A 125 -23.11 12.76 -10.34
CA LEU A 125 -24.21 12.42 -11.25
C LEU A 125 -25.59 12.71 -10.66
N LEU A 126 -25.81 12.40 -9.38
CA LEU A 126 -27.07 12.70 -8.70
C LEU A 126 -27.31 14.21 -8.55
N LEU A 127 -26.27 14.99 -8.26
CA LEU A 127 -26.37 16.45 -8.19
C LEU A 127 -26.73 17.07 -9.55
N ILE A 128 -26.08 16.61 -10.63
CA ILE A 128 -26.38 17.07 -11.99
C ILE A 128 -27.81 16.68 -12.38
N GLY A 129 -28.20 15.43 -12.15
CA GLY A 129 -29.55 14.94 -12.43
C GLY A 129 -30.62 15.71 -11.65
N GLY A 130 -30.41 15.94 -10.36
CA GLY A 130 -31.29 16.74 -9.52
C GLY A 130 -31.40 18.19 -9.98
N MET A 131 -30.29 18.81 -10.38
CA MET A 131 -30.27 20.18 -10.90
C MET A 131 -31.05 20.30 -12.22
N LEU A 132 -30.86 19.35 -13.14
CA LEU A 132 -31.62 19.30 -14.39
C LEU A 132 -33.12 19.08 -14.13
N ALA A 133 -33.48 18.15 -13.26
CA ALA A 133 -34.88 17.90 -12.87
C ALA A 133 -35.54 19.14 -12.26
N PHE A 134 -34.81 19.86 -11.39
CA PHE A 134 -35.27 21.13 -10.81
C PHE A 134 -35.51 22.20 -11.88
N ILE A 135 -34.57 22.36 -12.84
CA ILE A 135 -34.72 23.31 -13.95
C ILE A 135 -35.93 22.95 -14.82
N PHE A 136 -36.13 21.67 -15.16
CA PHE A 136 -37.29 21.22 -15.93
C PHE A 136 -38.62 21.45 -15.20
N GLN A 137 -38.68 21.16 -13.89
CA GLN A 137 -39.88 21.45 -13.08
C GLN A 137 -40.18 22.94 -13.01
N ARG A 138 -39.15 23.77 -12.84
CA ARG A 138 -39.29 25.24 -12.82
C ARG A 138 -39.82 25.75 -14.15
N LYS A 139 -39.27 25.29 -15.28
CA LYS A 139 -39.74 25.66 -16.63
C LYS A 139 -41.21 25.26 -16.86
N ARG A 140 -41.62 24.05 -16.42
CA ARG A 140 -43.02 23.61 -16.53
C ARG A 140 -43.98 24.50 -15.75
N LYS A 141 -43.65 24.87 -14.50
CA LYS A 141 -44.49 25.76 -13.69
C LYS A 141 -44.64 27.16 -14.27
N THR A 142 -43.59 27.71 -14.89
CA THR A 142 -43.68 29.02 -15.55
C THR A 142 -44.46 28.98 -16.86
N SER A 143 -44.43 27.87 -17.59
CA SER A 143 -45.14 27.74 -18.87
C SER A 143 -46.64 27.42 -18.73
N SER A 144 -47.08 26.96 -17.56
CA SER A 144 -48.49 26.73 -17.22
C SER A 144 -49.17 27.94 -16.58
N ALA A 145 -48.42 29.04 -16.36
CA ALA A 145 -48.89 30.26 -15.71
C ALA A 145 -49.06 31.44 -16.70
N SER A 146 -48.88 31.18 -18.00
CA SER A 146 -49.18 32.09 -19.12
C SER A 146 -50.34 31.55 -19.93
#